data_AF-A0A7K0M108-F1
#
_entry.id   AF-A0A7K0M108-F1
#
_cell.length_a   1.000
_cell.length_b   1.000
_cell.length_c   1.000
_cell.angle_alpha   90.00
_cell.angle_beta   90.00
_cell.angle_gamma   90.00
#
_symmetry.space_group_name_H-M   'P 1'
#
loop_
_entity.id
_entity.type
_entity.pdbx_description
1 polymer ?
#
loop_
_entity_poly.entity_id
_entity_poly.type
_entity_poly.pdbx_seq_one_letter_code
_entity_poly.pdbx_strand_id
1 'polypeptide(L)'
;MDEIEILLLGDLTISVAAPASETLMLLIDMAHELGEISYLDPSAGLLEIVIEFVEEPTSSVLLSMQGRGNATTEVFCSVEPLSGGVSPPADAVARLLHRTLIHADSP
;
A
#
# COMPACT_ATOMS: atom_id res chain seq x y z
N MET A 1 0.99 -22.71 2.59
CA MET A 1 0.62 -21.40 3.17
C MET A 1 -0.77 -21.15 2.64
N ASP A 2 -1.76 -20.95 3.50
CA ASP A 2 -3.09 -20.57 3.01
C ASP A 2 -2.96 -19.20 2.32
N GLU A 3 -3.65 -19.03 1.19
CA GLU A 3 -3.64 -17.80 0.40
C GLU A 3 -4.19 -16.65 1.25
N ILE A 4 -3.44 -15.54 1.38
CA ILE A 4 -3.89 -14.40 2.20
C ILE A 4 -4.96 -13.66 1.41
N GLU A 5 -6.16 -13.53 1.99
CA GLU A 5 -7.23 -12.77 1.35
C GLU A 5 -6.94 -11.27 1.40
N ILE A 6 -6.85 -10.64 0.22
CA ILE A 6 -6.60 -9.20 0.05
C ILE A 6 -7.75 -8.56 -0.73
N LEU A 7 -8.50 -7.66 -0.08
CA LEU A 7 -9.71 -7.04 -0.63
C LEU A 7 -9.55 -5.53 -0.77
N LEU A 8 -9.98 -4.98 -1.90
CA LEU A 8 -10.14 -3.54 -2.06
C LEU A 8 -11.51 -3.10 -1.49
N LEU A 9 -11.50 -2.32 -0.41
CA LEU A 9 -12.72 -1.87 0.28
C LEU A 9 -13.24 -0.51 -0.22
N GLY A 10 -12.41 0.24 -0.96
CA GLY A 10 -12.74 1.54 -1.53
C GLY A 10 -11.53 2.16 -2.24
N ASP A 11 -11.64 3.43 -2.63
CA ASP A 11 -10.62 4.10 -3.46
C ASP A 11 -9.26 4.27 -2.77
N LEU A 12 -9.20 4.16 -1.43
CA LEU A 12 -7.97 4.35 -0.64
C LEU A 12 -7.89 3.40 0.56
N THR A 13 -8.55 2.23 0.49
CA THR A 13 -8.58 1.28 1.60
C THR A 13 -8.49 -0.15 1.10
N ILE A 14 -7.49 -0.88 1.60
CA ILE A 14 -7.24 -2.29 1.33
C ILE A 14 -7.35 -3.06 2.65
N SER A 15 -8.03 -4.19 2.64
CA SER A 15 -8.10 -5.13 3.76
C SER A 15 -7.21 -6.32 3.47
N VAL A 16 -6.35 -6.68 4.43
CA VAL A 16 -5.46 -7.84 4.37
C VAL A 16 -5.84 -8.78 5.51
N ALA A 17 -6.18 -10.03 5.19
CA ALA A 17 -6.53 -11.06 6.18
C ALA A 17 -5.30 -11.62 6.91
N ALA A 18 -4.46 -10.72 7.43
CA ALA A 18 -3.26 -11.03 8.19
C ALA A 18 -3.02 -10.02 9.33
N PRO A 19 -2.32 -10.40 10.41
CA PRO A 19 -1.87 -9.48 11.44
C PRO A 19 -0.96 -8.37 10.90
N ALA A 20 -0.86 -7.26 11.63
CA ALA A 20 -0.12 -6.07 11.19
C ALA A 20 1.36 -6.34 10.86
N SER A 21 2.03 -7.24 11.58
CA SER A 21 3.43 -7.60 11.31
C SER A 21 3.61 -8.30 9.97
N GLU A 22 2.67 -9.17 9.60
CA GLU A 22 2.69 -9.90 8.33
C GLU A 22 2.24 -8.99 7.18
N THR A 23 1.21 -8.16 7.43
CA THR A 23 0.79 -7.12 6.48
C THR A 23 1.95 -6.16 6.16
N LEU A 24 2.73 -5.75 7.16
CA LEU A 24 3.88 -4.88 6.94
C LEU A 24 4.93 -5.52 6.02
N MET A 25 5.21 -6.81 6.18
CA MET A 25 6.15 -7.54 5.31
C MET A 25 5.66 -7.54 3.86
N LEU A 26 4.39 -7.86 3.64
CA LEU A 26 3.77 -7.81 2.30
C LEU A 26 3.84 -6.40 1.69
N LEU A 27 3.61 -5.36 2.49
CA LEU A 27 3.69 -3.98 2.02
C LEU A 27 5.12 -3.55 1.69
N ILE A 28 6.13 -4.04 2.41
CA ILE A 28 7.55 -3.80 2.11
C ILE A 28 7.94 -4.47 0.80
N ASP A 29 7.51 -5.71 0.57
CA ASP A 29 7.77 -6.42 -0.69
C ASP A 29 7.09 -5.71 -1.87
N MET A 30 5.82 -5.35 -1.72
CA MET A 30 5.09 -4.52 -2.67
C MET A 30 5.81 -3.17 -2.94
N ALA A 31 6.35 -2.53 -1.91
CA ALA A 31 7.04 -1.26 -2.06
C ALA A 31 8.30 -1.38 -2.91
N HIS A 32 9.08 -2.45 -2.73
CA HIS A 32 10.26 -2.72 -3.56
C HIS A 32 9.92 -2.97 -5.03
N GLU A 33 8.71 -3.47 -5.33
CA GLU A 33 8.25 -3.61 -6.71
C GLU A 33 7.77 -2.30 -7.34
N LEU A 34 7.19 -1.40 -6.54
CA LEU A 34 6.55 -0.18 -7.03
C LEU A 34 7.47 1.03 -7.07
N GLY A 35 8.45 1.13 -6.18
CA GLY A 35 9.26 2.34 -6.06
C GLY A 35 10.28 2.29 -4.92
N GLU A 36 10.59 3.47 -4.39
CA GLU A 36 11.57 3.64 -3.32
C GLU A 36 10.87 3.91 -1.99
N ILE A 37 11.24 3.18 -0.94
CA ILE A 37 10.75 3.44 0.42
C ILE A 37 11.43 4.71 0.95
N SER A 38 10.66 5.80 1.11
CA SER A 38 11.16 7.07 1.67
C SER A 38 11.09 7.13 3.19
N TYR A 39 10.13 6.42 3.79
CA TYR A 39 9.92 6.40 5.23
C TYR A 39 9.31 5.08 5.69
N LEU A 40 9.74 4.59 6.84
CA LEU A 40 9.22 3.37 7.47
C LEU A 40 9.23 3.54 9.00
N ASP A 41 8.05 3.46 9.61
CA ASP A 41 7.88 3.37 11.06
C ASP A 41 6.94 2.20 11.40
N PRO A 42 7.49 1.01 11.68
CA PRO A 42 6.71 -0.17 12.04
C PRO A 42 5.92 0.02 13.34
N SER A 43 6.39 0.88 14.24
CA SER A 43 5.74 1.11 15.54
C SER A 43 4.49 1.97 15.42
N ALA A 44 4.49 2.89 14.46
CA ALA A 44 3.33 3.71 14.08
C ALA A 44 2.46 3.04 13.01
N GLY A 45 2.94 1.96 12.39
CA GLY A 45 2.26 1.29 11.28
C GLY A 45 2.27 2.12 10.01
N LEU A 46 3.36 2.84 9.75
CA LEU A 46 3.52 3.75 8.61
C LEU A 46 4.59 3.25 7.64
N LEU A 47 4.28 3.36 6.34
CA LEU A 47 5.19 3.12 5.23
C LEU A 47 4.93 4.17 4.16
N GLU A 48 5.96 4.84 3.68
CA GLU A 48 5.86 5.81 2.59
C GLU A 48 6.73 5.36 1.42
N ILE A 49 6.17 5.46 0.22
CA ILE A 49 6.79 5.02 -1.03
C ILE A 49 6.77 6.18 -2.01
N VAL A 50 7.90 6.46 -2.65
CA VAL A 50 7.98 7.35 -3.79
C VAL A 50 7.84 6.53 -5.06
N ILE A 51 6.79 6.83 -5.84
CA ILE A 51 6.46 6.10 -7.08
C ILE A 51 6.55 7.05 -8.27
N GLU A 52 7.28 6.62 -9.30
CA GLU A 52 7.29 7.26 -10.61
C GLU A 52 6.18 6.66 -11.48
N PHE A 53 5.18 7.49 -11.83
CA PHE A 53 4.09 7.09 -12.71
C PHE A 53 4.40 7.47 -14.16
N VAL A 54 3.90 6.68 -15.11
CA VAL A 54 4.01 7.01 -16.55
C VAL A 54 3.03 8.14 -16.87
N GLU A 55 3.53 9.23 -17.45
CA GLU A 55 2.74 10.41 -17.86
C GLU A 55 2.04 11.17 -16.70
N GLU A 56 2.32 10.81 -15.45
CA GLU A 56 1.78 11.42 -14.24
C GLU A 56 2.93 11.87 -13.31
N PRO A 57 2.69 12.80 -12.36
CA PRO A 57 3.73 13.26 -11.45
C PRO A 57 4.28 12.15 -10.54
N THR A 58 5.59 12.16 -10.30
CA THR A 58 6.20 11.40 -9.20
C THR A 58 5.50 11.78 -7.90
N SER A 59 4.98 10.78 -7.18
CA SER A 59 4.13 11.01 -6.02
C SER A 59 4.63 10.23 -4.81
N SER A 60 4.47 10.82 -3.64
CA SER A 60 4.51 10.08 -2.37
C SER A 60 3.20 9.34 -2.18
N VAL A 61 3.30 8.07 -1.81
CA VAL A 61 2.20 7.22 -1.39
C VAL A 61 2.44 6.82 0.05
N LEU A 62 1.67 7.41 0.97
CA LEU A 62 1.71 7.08 2.38
C LEU A 62 0.66 6.01 2.68
N LEU A 63 1.12 4.94 3.33
CA LEU A 63 0.34 3.81 3.78
C LEU A 63 0.32 3.81 5.31
N SER A 64 -0.87 3.72 5.88
CA SER A 64 -1.06 3.59 7.33
C SER A 64 -1.90 2.37 7.66
N MET A 65 -1.47 1.60 8.66
CA MET A 65 -2.08 0.33 9.02
C MET A 65 -2.93 0.45 10.28
N GLN A 66 -4.07 -0.24 10.30
CA GLN A 66 -4.90 -0.40 11.49
C GLN A 66 -5.41 -1.84 11.63
N GLY A 67 -5.01 -2.52 12.69
CA GLY A 67 -5.55 -3.84 13.05
C GLY A 67 -7.02 -3.77 13.49
N ARG A 68 -7.82 -4.77 13.10
CA ARG A 68 -9.28 -4.81 13.34
C ARG A 68 -9.74 -5.80 14.41
N GLY A 69 -8.82 -6.45 15.14
CA GLY A 69 -9.15 -7.36 16.25
C GLY A 69 -9.72 -8.72 15.82
N ASN A 70 -9.80 -8.97 14.51
CA ASN A 70 -10.28 -10.18 13.85
C ASN A 70 -9.18 -10.84 13.00
N ALA A 71 -7.91 -10.59 13.33
CA ALA A 71 -6.74 -10.95 12.54
C ALA A 71 -6.64 -10.31 11.13
N THR A 72 -7.46 -9.28 10.86
CA THR A 72 -7.36 -8.45 9.66
C THR A 72 -6.63 -7.13 9.97
N THR A 73 -5.88 -6.65 8.99
CA THR A 73 -5.31 -5.29 8.97
C THR A 73 -5.93 -4.51 7.82
N GLU A 74 -6.42 -3.31 8.11
CA GLU A 74 -6.76 -2.34 7.05
C GLU A 74 -5.56 -1.44 6.78
N VAL A 75 -5.33 -1.17 5.51
CA VAL A 75 -4.30 -0.29 4.99
C VAL A 75 -5.00 0.89 4.33
N PHE A 76 -4.75 2.09 4.85
CA PHE A 76 -5.22 3.35 4.31
C PHE A 76 -4.13 3.99 3.48
N CYS A 77 -4.50 4.51 2.31
CA CYS A 77 -3.60 5.12 1.36
C CYS A 77 -3.87 6.63 1.24
N SER A 78 -2.81 7.43 1.10
CA SER A 78 -2.89 8.81 0.62
C SER A 78 -1.82 9.05 -0.45
N VAL A 79 -2.12 9.88 -1.44
CA VAL A 79 -1.27 10.10 -2.61
C VAL A 79 -1.05 11.59 -2.85
N GLU A 80 0.21 12.02 -2.86
CA GLU A 80 0.60 13.42 -3.00
C GLU A 80 1.72 13.60 -4.03
N PRO A 81 1.51 14.38 -5.12
CA PRO A 81 2.55 14.75 -6.07
C PRO A 81 3.70 15.52 -5.42
N LEU A 82 4.93 15.04 -5.58
CA LEU A 82 6.11 15.69 -5.01
C LEU A 82 6.48 17.01 -5.72
N SER A 83 6.17 17.10 -7.02
CA SER A 83 6.37 18.32 -7.81
C SER A 83 5.24 19.34 -7.68
N GLY A 84 4.19 19.03 -6.90
CA GLY A 84 2.89 19.69 -6.98
C GLY A 84 2.12 19.31 -8.24
N GLY A 85 0.85 19.72 -8.31
CA GLY A 85 -0.06 19.40 -9.42
C GLY A 85 -1.30 18.60 -8.98
N VAL A 86 -1.90 17.88 -9.92
CA VAL A 86 -3.05 17.01 -9.66
C VAL A 86 -2.52 15.63 -9.28
N SER A 87 -3.02 15.07 -8.17
CA SER A 87 -2.69 13.69 -7.78
C SER A 87 -3.19 12.69 -8.83
N PRO A 88 -2.47 11.58 -9.05
CA PRO A 88 -3.02 10.43 -9.77
C PRO A 88 -4.39 10.03 -9.19
N PRO A 89 -5.33 9.54 -10.00
CA PRO A 89 -6.64 9.12 -9.52
C PRO A 89 -6.51 8.10 -8.37
N ALA A 90 -7.20 8.36 -7.27
CA ALA A 90 -7.12 7.53 -6.06
C ALA A 90 -7.43 6.06 -6.34
N ASP A 91 -8.50 5.79 -7.12
CA ASP A 91 -8.91 4.43 -7.46
C ASP A 91 -7.88 3.71 -8.35
N ALA A 92 -7.16 4.43 -9.21
CA ALA A 92 -6.07 3.86 -10.01
C ALA A 92 -4.89 3.44 -9.12
N VAL A 93 -4.52 4.27 -8.14
CA VAL A 93 -3.47 3.93 -7.17
C VAL A 93 -3.89 2.76 -6.29
N ALA A 94 -5.13 2.76 -5.78
CA ALA A 94 -5.68 1.65 -5.01
C ALA A 94 -5.61 0.31 -5.79
N ARG A 95 -5.99 0.31 -7.07
CA ARG A 95 -5.92 -0.88 -7.93
C ARG A 95 -4.47 -1.30 -8.19
N LEU A 96 -3.55 -0.37 -8.37
CA LEU A 96 -2.12 -0.68 -8.51
C LEU A 96 -1.59 -1.38 -7.26
N LEU A 97 -1.80 -0.78 -6.08
CA LEU A 97 -1.37 -1.34 -4.80
C LEU A 97 -1.98 -2.73 -4.56
N HIS A 98 -3.29 -2.87 -4.76
CA HIS A 98 -4.00 -4.14 -4.62
C HIS A 98 -3.47 -5.22 -5.56
N ARG A 99 -3.26 -4.86 -6.84
CA ARG A 99 -2.71 -5.78 -7.84
C ARG A 99 -1.33 -6.25 -7.43
N THR A 100 -0.44 -5.35 -7.05
CA THR A 100 0.93 -5.69 -6.67
C THR A 100 0.97 -6.55 -5.40
N LEU A 101 0.16 -6.23 -4.38
CA LEU A 101 0.05 -7.03 -3.16
C LEU A 101 -0.33 -8.49 -3.40
N ILE A 102 -1.29 -8.73 -4.30
CA ILE A 102 -1.68 -10.10 -4.66
C ILE A 102 -0.54 -10.87 -5.34
N HIS A 103 0.36 -10.18 -6.06
CA HIS A 103 1.51 -10.82 -6.71
C HIS A 103 2.67 -11.03 -5.74
N ALA A 104 2.85 -10.13 -4.77
CA ALA A 104 3.85 -10.31 -3.71
C ALA A 104 3.58 -11.55 -2.83
N ASP A 105 2.31 -11.96 -2.68
CA ASP A 105 1.92 -13.19 -1.98
C ASP A 105 2.13 -14.47 -2.83
N SER A 106 2.53 -14.34 -4.10
CA SER A 106 2.79 -15.47 -5.01
C SER A 106 4.31 -15.68 -5.20
N PRO A 107 4.90 -16.81 -4.76
CA PRO A 107 6.33 -17.08 -4.88
C PRO A 107 6.84 -17.29 -6.32
#